data_AF-S9U9X7-F1
#
_entry.id   AF-S9U9X7-F1
#
_cell.length_a   1.000
_cell.length_b   1.000
_cell.length_c   1.000
_cell.angle_alpha   90.00
_cell.angle_beta   90.00
_cell.angle_gamma   90.00
#
_symmetry.space_group_name_H-M   'P 1'
#
loop_
_entity.id
_entity.type
_entity.pdbx_description
1 polymer ?
#
loop_
_entity_poly.entity_id
_entity_poly.type
_entity_poly.pdbx_seq_one_letter_code
_entity_poly.pdbx_strand_id
1 'polypeptide(L)'
;MRLQDLDDLFRDVLTWLPALLQEILKKQATLPPVVPVETPVPQAKQQALCEHFMKVWQFDLEAGRLDVSPHPFTGMTKEDVRITTNYNVNNLEQSLYAVIHETGHAKYEQNCGPRDFLGQPVCNARSLGVHESQSLFAEKQVARSGAFMAFLTPLLRQYIGEQPAFASEENVKRLMQTVDPGFIRVNADEVCYPLHIILRYEMERALVEGTMEAEDVPRVWNEKMKQYLGLDPGDRDDLGCLQDIHWSGGAFGYFPTYTLGSMFAAQLMATIRRELGEAEVARCIAAGELAPIFAQQKAKIWDQGCLYETEDLMRRATGEKLNPKYFREHLERRYLRRED
;
A
#
# COMPACT_ATOMS: atom_id res chain seq x y z
N MET A 1 7.67 9.62 -16.08
CA MET A 1 6.58 8.80 -16.66
C MET A 1 5.86 9.65 -17.68
N ARG A 2 5.59 9.17 -18.89
CA ARG A 2 4.84 9.93 -19.91
C ARG A 2 3.35 9.54 -19.87
N LEU A 3 2.48 10.38 -20.44
CA LEU A 3 1.04 10.14 -20.49
C LEU A 3 0.70 8.83 -21.21
N GLN A 4 1.34 8.57 -22.35
CA GLN A 4 1.14 7.33 -23.11
C GLN A 4 1.46 6.08 -22.26
N ASP A 5 2.52 6.12 -21.45
CA ASP A 5 2.89 4.99 -20.58
C ASP A 5 1.81 4.76 -19.51
N LEU A 6 1.27 5.82 -18.92
CA LEU A 6 0.17 5.74 -17.94
C LEU A 6 -1.12 5.23 -18.56
N ASP A 7 -1.46 5.71 -19.76
CA ASP A 7 -2.64 5.27 -20.51
C ASP A 7 -2.60 3.77 -20.79
N ASP A 8 -1.45 3.27 -21.28
CA ASP A 8 -1.31 1.85 -21.59
C ASP A 8 -1.38 1.00 -20.31
N LEU A 9 -0.76 1.46 -19.21
CA LEU A 9 -0.81 0.77 -17.91
C LEU A 9 -2.23 0.72 -17.35
N PHE A 10 -2.92 1.84 -17.25
CA PHE A 10 -4.26 1.87 -16.65
C PHE A 10 -5.32 1.25 -17.55
N ARG A 11 -5.18 1.35 -18.88
CA ARG A 11 -6.04 0.62 -19.81
C ARG A 11 -5.89 -0.88 -19.63
N ASP A 12 -4.66 -1.39 -19.49
CA ASP A 12 -4.42 -2.80 -19.17
C ASP A 12 -5.12 -3.20 -17.86
N VAL A 13 -4.89 -2.45 -16.78
CA VAL A 13 -5.53 -2.73 -15.48
C VAL A 13 -7.06 -2.79 -15.58
N LEU A 14 -7.68 -1.86 -16.31
CA LEU A 14 -9.13 -1.84 -16.51
C LEU A 14 -9.66 -3.02 -17.33
N THR A 15 -8.82 -3.73 -18.09
CA THR A 15 -9.26 -4.94 -18.82
C THR A 15 -9.52 -6.13 -17.91
N TRP A 16 -8.95 -6.15 -16.70
CA TRP A 16 -9.01 -7.32 -15.82
C TRP A 16 -9.43 -7.02 -14.38
N LEU A 17 -9.08 -5.86 -13.80
CA LEU A 17 -9.31 -5.59 -12.37
C LEU A 17 -10.80 -5.53 -11.97
N PRO A 18 -11.70 -4.88 -12.73
CA PRO A 18 -13.13 -4.90 -12.39
C PRO A 18 -13.72 -6.33 -12.40
N ALA A 19 -13.32 -7.16 -13.36
CA ALA A 19 -13.76 -8.55 -13.42
C ALA A 19 -13.18 -9.38 -12.25
N LEU A 20 -11.89 -9.20 -11.96
CA LEU A 20 -11.21 -9.83 -10.84
C LEU A 20 -11.88 -9.47 -9.51
N LEU A 21 -12.25 -8.20 -9.30
CA LEU A 21 -12.99 -7.76 -8.11
C LEU A 21 -14.30 -8.56 -7.95
N GLN A 22 -15.09 -8.72 -9.02
CA GLN A 22 -16.33 -9.49 -8.96
C GLN A 22 -16.09 -10.98 -8.65
N GLU A 23 -15.04 -11.58 -9.23
CA GLU A 23 -14.65 -12.96 -8.92
C GLU A 23 -14.26 -13.13 -7.45
N ILE A 24 -13.48 -12.19 -6.91
CA ILE A 24 -13.05 -12.17 -5.51
C ILE A 24 -14.26 -12.04 -4.58
N LEU A 25 -15.17 -11.10 -4.84
CA LEU A 25 -16.39 -10.92 -4.05
C LEU A 25 -17.27 -12.17 -4.07
N LYS A 26 -17.47 -12.77 -5.24
CA LYS A 26 -18.23 -14.01 -5.39
C LYS A 26 -17.60 -15.15 -4.59
N LYS A 27 -16.28 -15.30 -4.64
CA LYS A 27 -15.56 -16.29 -3.85
C LYS A 27 -15.64 -16.00 -2.35
N GLN A 28 -15.48 -14.74 -1.93
CA GLN A 28 -15.56 -14.33 -0.53
C GLN A 28 -16.92 -14.65 0.07
N ALA A 29 -18.00 -14.47 -0.70
CA ALA A 29 -19.37 -14.78 -0.29
C ALA A 29 -19.65 -16.27 -0.06
N THR A 30 -18.81 -17.19 -0.55
CA THR A 30 -18.97 -18.64 -0.28
C THR A 30 -18.30 -19.08 1.03
N LEU A 31 -17.53 -18.20 1.66
CA LEU A 31 -16.79 -18.50 2.89
C LEU A 31 -17.64 -18.16 4.12
N PRO A 32 -17.40 -18.81 5.28
CA PRO A 32 -18.07 -18.47 6.54
C PRO A 32 -17.84 -17.00 6.90
N PRO A 33 -18.74 -16.28 7.58
CA PRO A 33 -18.48 -14.90 8.01
C PRO A 33 -17.16 -14.76 8.79
N VAL A 34 -16.45 -13.65 8.61
CA VAL A 34 -15.27 -13.31 9.40
C VAL A 34 -15.73 -12.92 10.81
N VAL A 35 -15.01 -13.38 11.83
CA VAL A 35 -15.22 -12.94 13.22
C VAL A 35 -14.49 -11.61 13.42
N PRO A 36 -15.21 -10.49 13.67
CA PRO A 36 -14.61 -9.17 13.78
C PRO A 36 -13.89 -8.99 15.12
N VAL A 37 -12.95 -8.05 15.16
CA VAL A 37 -12.28 -7.64 16.41
C VAL A 37 -13.29 -7.00 17.35
N GLU A 38 -13.30 -7.47 18.59
CA GLU A 38 -14.07 -6.87 19.67
C GLU A 38 -13.50 -5.49 20.02
N THR A 39 -14.37 -4.48 20.01
CA THR A 39 -14.03 -3.09 20.29
C THR A 39 -14.71 -2.64 21.58
N PRO A 40 -14.15 -1.66 22.32
CA PRO A 40 -12.96 -0.87 21.96
C PRO A 40 -11.63 -1.59 22.22
N VAL A 41 -10.67 -1.41 21.31
CA VAL A 41 -9.26 -1.76 21.53
C VAL A 41 -8.52 -0.53 22.06
N PRO A 42 -8.06 -0.51 23.33
CA PRO A 42 -7.39 0.65 23.91
C PRO A 42 -6.19 1.15 23.11
N GLN A 43 -6.09 2.47 22.92
CA GLN A 43 -5.00 3.10 22.18
C GLN A 43 -3.62 2.64 22.65
N ALA A 44 -3.37 2.56 23.96
CA ALA A 44 -2.08 2.14 24.49
C ALA A 44 -1.66 0.73 24.04
N LYS A 45 -2.62 -0.19 23.84
CA LYS A 45 -2.36 -1.54 23.31
C LYS A 45 -2.04 -1.50 21.81
N GLN A 46 -2.75 -0.68 21.05
CA GLN A 46 -2.45 -0.46 19.63
C GLN A 46 -1.06 0.15 19.45
N GLN A 47 -0.72 1.17 20.25
CA GLN A 47 0.58 1.81 20.23
C GLN A 47 1.71 0.83 20.54
N ALA A 48 1.59 0.03 21.60
CA ALA A 48 2.60 -0.98 21.93
C ALA A 48 2.81 -2.01 20.81
N LEU A 49 1.74 -2.42 20.13
CA LEU A 49 1.83 -3.31 18.96
C LEU A 49 2.50 -2.60 17.77
N CYS A 50 2.17 -1.35 17.50
CA CYS A 50 2.79 -0.55 16.45
C CYS A 50 4.30 -0.38 16.66
N GLU A 51 4.71 -0.02 17.88
CA GLU A 51 6.12 0.11 18.26
C GLU A 51 6.87 -1.23 18.17
N HIS A 52 6.19 -2.35 18.42
CA HIS A 52 6.76 -3.68 18.18
C HIS A 52 7.07 -3.89 16.69
N PHE A 53 6.13 -3.56 15.79
CA PHE A 53 6.35 -3.74 14.35
C PHE A 53 7.39 -2.78 13.77
N MET A 54 7.54 -1.57 14.31
CA MET A 54 8.69 -0.71 13.96
C MET A 54 10.03 -1.42 14.21
N LYS A 55 10.15 -2.15 15.32
CA LYS A 55 11.36 -2.93 15.65
C LYS A 55 11.55 -4.13 14.72
N VAL A 56 10.47 -4.84 14.38
CA VAL A 56 10.48 -5.94 13.39
C VAL A 56 10.98 -5.44 12.04
N TRP A 57 10.57 -4.24 11.63
CA TRP A 57 11.06 -3.58 10.42
C TRP A 57 12.46 -2.95 10.56
N GLN A 58 13.09 -3.07 11.73
CA GLN A 58 14.39 -2.48 12.04
C GLN A 58 14.41 -0.97 11.79
N PHE A 59 13.32 -0.26 12.11
CA PHE A 59 13.29 1.19 12.12
C PHE A 59 14.31 1.70 13.15
N ASP A 60 15.17 2.62 12.76
CA ASP A 60 16.15 3.21 13.67
C ASP A 60 15.49 4.30 14.52
N LEU A 61 15.24 3.99 15.80
CA LEU A 61 14.62 4.89 16.78
C LEU A 61 15.61 5.95 17.31
N GLU A 62 16.91 5.82 17.08
CA GLU A 62 17.86 6.88 17.38
C GLU A 62 17.88 7.95 16.26
N ALA A 63 17.49 7.56 15.05
CA ALA A 63 17.37 8.41 13.86
C ALA A 63 15.90 8.62 13.43
N GLY A 64 14.96 8.61 14.37
CA GLY A 64 13.55 8.82 14.07
C GLY A 64 12.61 8.65 15.26
N ARG A 65 11.30 8.81 15.03
CA ARG A 65 10.24 8.59 16.04
C ARG A 65 8.86 8.39 15.42
N LEU A 66 7.94 7.89 16.24
CA LEU A 66 6.51 7.76 15.96
C LEU A 66 5.72 8.73 16.84
N ASP A 67 4.85 9.53 16.21
CA ASP A 67 3.95 10.47 16.88
C ASP A 67 2.50 10.32 16.38
N VAL A 68 1.57 11.16 16.86
CA VAL A 68 0.15 11.14 16.44
C VAL A 68 -0.19 12.37 15.60
N SER A 69 -0.90 12.18 14.48
CA SER A 69 -1.47 13.24 13.65
C SER A 69 -2.84 12.82 13.10
N PRO A 70 -3.66 13.76 12.59
CA PRO A 70 -4.94 13.41 11.95
C PRO A 70 -4.79 12.51 10.73
N HIS A 71 -3.75 12.75 9.92
CA HIS A 71 -3.38 11.98 8.73
C HIS A 71 -1.97 11.44 8.91
N PRO A 72 -1.76 10.11 8.90
CA PRO A 72 -0.43 9.50 8.92
C PRO A 72 0.45 10.01 7.78
N PHE A 73 1.73 10.24 8.07
CA PHE A 73 2.75 10.58 7.07
C PHE A 73 4.15 10.23 7.57
N THR A 74 5.10 10.20 6.63
CA THR A 74 6.54 10.14 6.86
C THR A 74 7.18 11.44 6.40
N GLY A 75 8.05 12.04 7.22
CA GLY A 75 8.70 13.29 6.86
C GLY A 75 9.99 13.57 7.61
N MET A 76 10.35 14.86 7.67
CA MET A 76 11.61 15.41 8.19
C MET A 76 12.81 15.09 7.30
N THR A 77 13.98 14.76 7.87
CA THR A 77 15.23 14.52 7.12
C THR A 77 15.63 13.05 7.19
N LYS A 78 16.56 12.63 6.33
CA LYS A 78 17.02 11.24 6.24
C LYS A 78 17.75 10.75 7.50
N GLU A 79 18.22 11.69 8.33
CA GLU A 79 18.92 11.46 9.59
C GLU A 79 18.00 11.57 10.84
N ASP A 80 16.79 12.09 10.69
CA ASP A 80 15.75 12.16 11.73
C ASP A 80 14.38 11.97 11.07
N VAL A 81 14.09 10.72 10.67
CA VAL A 81 12.85 10.39 9.97
C VAL A 81 11.71 10.26 10.97
N ARG A 82 10.67 11.07 10.81
CA ARG A 82 9.52 11.06 11.71
C ARG A 82 8.29 10.55 11.00
N ILE A 83 7.66 9.55 11.60
CA ILE A 83 6.41 8.99 11.12
C ILE A 83 5.29 9.31 12.10
N THR A 84 4.06 9.37 11.60
CA THR A 84 2.89 9.56 12.44
C THR A 84 1.84 8.49 12.19
N THR A 85 0.95 8.29 13.15
CA THR A 85 -0.24 7.46 12.99
C THR A 85 -1.46 8.13 13.61
N ASN A 86 -2.63 7.51 13.44
CA ASN A 86 -3.87 7.91 14.09
C ASN A 86 -4.55 6.66 14.68
N TYR A 87 -4.87 6.71 15.97
CA TYR A 87 -5.46 5.58 16.68
C TYR A 87 -6.98 5.70 16.72
N ASN A 88 -7.65 4.64 16.28
CA ASN A 88 -9.09 4.50 16.39
C ASN A 88 -9.41 3.30 17.27
N VAL A 89 -10.01 3.54 18.43
CA VAL A 89 -10.36 2.46 19.38
C VAL A 89 -11.36 1.47 18.79
N ASN A 90 -12.06 1.83 17.72
CA ASN A 90 -13.01 0.98 17.02
C ASN A 90 -12.43 0.34 15.75
N ASN A 91 -11.17 0.60 15.41
CA ASN A 91 -10.52 0.03 14.24
C ASN A 91 -9.02 -0.19 14.50
N LEU A 92 -8.67 -1.42 14.86
CA LEU A 92 -7.28 -1.83 15.10
C LEU A 92 -6.42 -1.79 13.83
N GLU A 93 -6.99 -2.14 12.68
CA GLU A 93 -6.26 -2.24 11.42
C GLU A 93 -5.74 -0.88 10.96
N GLN A 94 -6.50 0.19 11.22
CA GLN A 94 -6.17 1.55 10.80
C GLN A 94 -4.78 1.97 11.27
N SER A 95 -4.50 1.89 12.57
CA SER A 95 -3.21 2.34 13.12
C SER A 95 -2.09 1.34 12.81
N LEU A 96 -2.38 0.04 12.85
CA LEU A 96 -1.43 -1.03 12.58
C LEU A 96 -0.84 -0.91 11.17
N TYR A 97 -1.70 -0.85 10.15
CA TYR A 97 -1.23 -0.76 8.78
C TYR A 97 -0.70 0.61 8.42
N ALA A 98 -1.23 1.70 9.00
CA ALA A 98 -0.63 3.02 8.83
C ALA A 98 0.83 3.03 9.32
N VAL A 99 1.12 2.50 10.51
CA VAL A 99 2.49 2.46 11.03
C VAL A 99 3.40 1.59 10.16
N ILE A 100 2.94 0.42 9.70
CA ILE A 100 3.74 -0.43 8.82
C ILE A 100 4.00 0.26 7.47
N HIS A 101 2.98 0.91 6.91
CA HIS A 101 3.07 1.68 5.67
C HIS A 101 4.12 2.80 5.79
N GLU A 102 3.98 3.66 6.79
CA GLU A 102 4.92 4.76 7.05
C GLU A 102 6.32 4.24 7.43
N THR A 103 6.41 3.11 8.12
CA THR A 103 7.70 2.47 8.39
C THR A 103 8.38 2.04 7.08
N GLY A 104 7.63 1.54 6.09
CA GLY A 104 8.19 1.21 4.78
C GLY A 104 8.76 2.42 4.04
N HIS A 105 8.06 3.56 4.07
CA HIS A 105 8.61 4.83 3.62
C HIS A 105 9.88 5.21 4.38
N ALA A 106 9.83 5.16 5.71
CA ALA A 106 10.95 5.54 6.55
C ALA A 106 12.17 4.66 6.35
N LYS A 107 11.99 3.36 6.07
CA LYS A 107 13.11 2.47 5.74
C LYS A 107 13.82 2.91 4.47
N TYR A 108 13.10 3.41 3.47
CA TYR A 108 13.74 4.02 2.31
C TYR A 108 14.52 5.26 2.73
N GLU A 109 13.88 6.20 3.43
CA GLU A 109 14.50 7.47 3.81
C GLU A 109 15.75 7.30 4.68
N GLN A 110 15.67 6.48 5.74
CA GLN A 110 16.79 6.19 6.64
C GLN A 110 17.98 5.51 5.93
N ASN A 111 17.75 4.87 4.78
CA ASN A 111 18.76 4.11 4.05
C ASN A 111 19.05 4.66 2.65
N CYS A 112 18.44 5.80 2.28
CA CYS A 112 18.54 6.37 0.95
C CYS A 112 19.99 6.76 0.66
N GLY A 113 20.51 6.27 -0.46
CA GLY A 113 21.87 6.49 -0.92
C GLY A 113 21.95 7.29 -2.23
N PRO A 114 23.17 7.53 -2.74
CA PRO A 114 24.43 7.17 -2.11
C PRO A 114 24.73 8.11 -0.93
N ARG A 115 24.98 7.55 0.26
CA ARG A 115 25.00 8.32 1.53
C ARG A 115 26.09 9.37 1.63
N ASP A 116 27.20 9.20 0.93
CA ASP A 116 28.27 10.21 0.85
C ASP A 116 27.79 11.53 0.22
N PHE A 117 26.64 11.50 -0.45
CA PHE A 117 25.99 12.64 -1.09
C PHE A 117 24.73 13.10 -0.36
N LEU A 118 24.58 12.83 0.95
CA LEU A 118 23.48 13.39 1.74
C LEU A 118 23.39 14.92 1.55
N GLY A 119 22.16 15.42 1.39
CA GLY A 119 21.87 16.82 1.05
C GLY A 119 22.06 17.18 -0.43
N GLN A 120 22.58 16.29 -1.27
CA GLN A 120 22.62 16.48 -2.72
C GLN A 120 21.41 15.85 -3.40
N PRO A 121 20.94 16.40 -4.54
CA PRO A 121 19.76 15.88 -5.26
C PRO A 121 19.85 14.40 -5.67
N VAL A 122 21.06 13.87 -5.84
CA VAL A 122 21.28 12.45 -6.18
C VAL A 122 20.94 11.51 -5.02
N CYS A 123 21.11 11.95 -3.77
CA CYS A 123 20.76 11.19 -2.58
C CYS A 123 19.35 11.58 -2.13
N ASN A 124 18.38 11.30 -3.00
CA ASN A 124 16.96 11.52 -2.72
C ASN A 124 16.11 10.34 -3.21
N ALA A 125 14.86 10.25 -2.75
CA ALA A 125 13.94 9.26 -3.27
C ALA A 125 13.65 9.52 -4.75
N ARG A 126 13.75 8.50 -5.60
CA ARG A 126 13.66 8.65 -7.06
C ARG A 126 12.38 9.32 -7.54
N SER A 127 11.25 8.90 -6.99
CA SER A 127 9.92 9.41 -7.34
C SER A 127 8.91 8.96 -6.30
N LEU A 128 7.74 9.62 -6.24
CA LEU A 128 6.64 9.21 -5.37
C LEU A 128 6.21 7.76 -5.62
N GLY A 129 6.15 7.30 -6.87
CA GLY A 129 5.82 5.89 -7.17
C GLY A 129 6.84 4.90 -6.61
N VAL A 130 8.14 5.20 -6.68
CA VAL A 130 9.18 4.35 -6.08
C VAL A 130 9.18 4.43 -4.55
N HIS A 131 8.81 5.59 -4.00
CA HIS A 131 8.69 5.79 -2.57
C HIS A 131 7.49 5.05 -1.98
N GLU A 132 6.33 5.17 -2.62
CA GLU A 132 5.10 4.43 -2.34
C GLU A 132 5.27 2.93 -2.51
N SER A 133 6.12 2.51 -3.45
CA SER A 133 6.38 1.08 -3.57
C SER A 133 7.09 0.52 -2.34
N GLN A 134 7.83 1.33 -1.55
CA GLN A 134 8.45 0.84 -0.32
C GLN A 134 7.45 0.72 0.82
N SER A 135 6.51 1.67 0.94
CA SER A 135 5.43 1.59 1.91
C SER A 135 4.47 0.44 1.61
N LEU A 136 4.04 0.29 0.36
CA LEU A 136 3.18 -0.81 -0.07
C LEU A 136 3.91 -2.16 -0.11
N PHE A 137 5.24 -2.18 -0.27
CA PHE A 137 6.00 -3.40 -0.05
C PHE A 137 5.91 -3.86 1.41
N ALA A 138 6.11 -2.95 2.36
CA ALA A 138 5.95 -3.25 3.78
C ALA A 138 4.51 -3.67 4.13
N GLU A 139 3.53 -2.85 3.74
CA GLU A 139 2.14 -3.05 4.11
C GLU A 139 1.50 -4.22 3.35
N LYS A 140 1.55 -4.19 2.02
CA LYS A 140 0.79 -5.13 1.17
C LYS A 140 1.59 -6.38 0.85
N GLN A 141 2.87 -6.27 0.48
CA GLN A 141 3.64 -7.45 0.08
C GLN A 141 4.06 -8.31 1.26
N VAL A 142 4.33 -7.70 2.42
CA VAL A 142 4.75 -8.39 3.65
C VAL A 142 3.60 -8.50 4.65
N ALA A 143 3.13 -7.38 5.21
CA ALA A 143 2.26 -7.42 6.39
C ALA A 143 0.85 -7.94 6.13
N ARG A 144 0.36 -7.90 4.88
CA ARG A 144 -0.91 -8.52 4.48
C ARG A 144 -0.74 -9.92 3.87
N SER A 145 0.45 -10.51 3.86
CA SER A 145 0.65 -11.88 3.36
C SER A 145 0.14 -12.93 4.35
N GLY A 146 -0.22 -14.12 3.86
CA GLY A 146 -0.59 -15.25 4.72
C GLY A 146 0.55 -15.67 5.64
N ALA A 147 1.80 -15.65 5.15
CA ALA A 147 2.98 -15.92 5.98
C ALA A 147 3.08 -14.97 7.18
N PHE A 148 2.75 -13.70 7.01
CA PHE A 148 2.80 -12.73 8.11
C PHE A 148 1.67 -12.94 9.13
N MET A 149 0.52 -13.50 8.73
CA MET A 149 -0.59 -13.78 9.65
C MET A 149 -0.21 -14.80 10.73
N ALA A 150 0.67 -15.76 10.40
CA ALA A 150 1.24 -16.70 11.36
C ALA A 150 2.10 -15.98 12.42
N PHE A 151 2.82 -14.93 12.02
CA PHE A 151 3.60 -14.09 12.94
C PHE A 151 2.71 -13.12 13.75
N LEU A 152 1.71 -12.52 13.10
CA LEU A 152 0.84 -11.49 13.67
C LEU A 152 -0.15 -12.04 14.70
N THR A 153 -0.73 -13.22 14.45
CA THR A 153 -1.78 -13.80 15.30
C THR A 153 -1.38 -13.96 16.78
N PRO A 154 -0.22 -14.56 17.13
CA PRO A 154 0.21 -14.63 18.53
C PRO A 154 0.49 -13.25 19.13
N LEU A 155 0.97 -12.28 18.35
CA LEU A 155 1.19 -10.90 18.81
C LEU A 155 -0.13 -10.18 19.10
N LEU A 156 -1.16 -10.39 18.29
CA LEU A 156 -2.50 -9.85 18.55
C LEU A 156 -3.03 -10.35 19.91
N ARG A 157 -2.91 -11.65 20.19
CA ARG A 157 -3.30 -12.24 21.48
C ARG A 157 -2.48 -11.66 22.64
N GLN A 158 -1.18 -11.47 22.44
CA GLN A 158 -0.27 -10.94 23.46
C GLN A 158 -0.56 -9.46 23.80
N TYR A 159 -0.64 -8.59 22.79
CA TYR A 159 -0.74 -7.14 22.99
C TYR A 159 -2.18 -6.67 23.18
N ILE A 160 -3.12 -7.23 22.41
CA ILE A 160 -4.52 -6.83 22.44
C ILE A 160 -5.29 -7.63 23.49
N GLY A 161 -5.09 -8.95 23.51
CA GLY A 161 -5.76 -9.91 24.40
C GLY A 161 -6.45 -11.02 23.61
N GLU A 162 -6.56 -12.21 24.21
CA GLU A 162 -7.27 -13.34 23.62
C GLU A 162 -8.75 -13.00 23.38
N GLN A 163 -9.24 -13.24 22.17
CA GLN A 163 -10.63 -13.01 21.77
C GLN A 163 -10.97 -13.85 20.52
N PRO A 164 -12.27 -14.08 20.21
CA PRO A 164 -12.68 -14.93 19.09
C PRO A 164 -12.08 -14.54 17.74
N ALA A 165 -11.88 -13.24 17.47
CA ALA A 165 -11.27 -12.74 16.24
C ALA A 165 -9.84 -13.27 16.00
N PHE A 166 -9.12 -13.60 17.08
CA PHE A 166 -7.74 -14.07 17.02
C PHE A 166 -7.63 -15.57 17.30
N ALA A 167 -8.73 -16.30 17.40
CA ALA A 167 -8.74 -17.72 17.76
C ALA A 167 -8.04 -18.61 16.71
N SER A 168 -7.98 -18.18 15.45
CA SER A 168 -7.25 -18.89 14.39
C SER A 168 -6.54 -17.92 13.44
N GLU A 169 -5.39 -18.37 12.92
CA GLU A 169 -4.63 -17.65 11.90
C GLU A 169 -5.47 -17.42 10.63
N GLU A 170 -6.32 -18.39 10.26
CA GLU A 170 -7.22 -18.26 9.11
C GLU A 170 -8.25 -17.13 9.32
N ASN A 171 -8.80 -16.94 10.53
CA ASN A 171 -9.71 -15.81 10.76
C ASN A 171 -8.96 -14.47 10.67
N VAL A 172 -7.77 -14.37 11.26
CA VAL A 172 -6.93 -13.17 11.17
C VAL A 172 -6.57 -12.87 9.72
N LYS A 173 -6.14 -13.87 8.95
CA LYS A 173 -5.85 -13.72 7.51
C LYS A 173 -7.06 -13.15 6.77
N ARG A 174 -8.24 -13.73 6.97
CA ARG A 174 -9.46 -13.30 6.27
C ARG A 174 -9.93 -11.92 6.71
N LEU A 175 -9.80 -11.57 7.98
CA LEU A 175 -10.05 -10.22 8.48
C LEU A 175 -9.17 -9.21 7.74
N MET A 176 -7.85 -9.44 7.78
CA MET A 176 -6.83 -8.56 7.19
C MET A 176 -6.80 -8.51 5.66
N GLN A 177 -7.50 -9.43 5.00
CA GLN A 177 -7.62 -9.52 3.54
C GLN A 177 -9.08 -9.38 3.08
N THR A 178 -9.94 -8.76 3.88
CA THR A 178 -11.33 -8.50 3.45
C THR A 178 -11.33 -7.54 2.26
N VAL A 179 -12.10 -7.88 1.24
CA VAL A 179 -12.37 -7.00 0.09
C VAL A 179 -13.80 -6.49 0.21
N ASP A 180 -13.96 -5.17 0.27
CA ASP A 180 -15.24 -4.49 0.48
C ASP A 180 -15.25 -3.14 -0.27
N PRO A 181 -15.88 -3.07 -1.46
CA PRO A 181 -15.99 -1.83 -2.20
C PRO A 181 -16.64 -0.73 -1.36
N GLY A 182 -15.90 0.35 -1.15
CA GLY A 182 -16.36 1.52 -0.40
C GLY A 182 -16.19 2.82 -1.20
N PHE A 183 -16.79 3.91 -0.71
CA PHE A 183 -16.69 5.22 -1.36
C PHE A 183 -15.34 5.91 -1.14
N ILE A 184 -14.69 5.64 0.00
CA ILE A 184 -13.56 6.41 0.49
C ILE A 184 -12.24 5.75 0.13
N ARG A 185 -11.45 6.39 -0.73
CA ARG A 185 -10.17 5.87 -1.26
C ARG A 185 -9.19 5.49 -0.15
N VAL A 186 -9.02 6.33 0.87
CA VAL A 186 -8.06 6.07 1.96
C VAL A 186 -8.43 4.85 2.82
N ASN A 187 -9.67 4.37 2.71
CA ASN A 187 -10.16 3.17 3.40
C ASN A 187 -10.28 1.96 2.46
N ALA A 188 -10.01 2.13 1.16
CA ALA A 188 -10.18 1.06 0.19
C ALA A 188 -9.19 -0.08 0.43
N ASP A 189 -9.66 -1.32 0.30
CA ASP A 189 -8.81 -2.49 0.33
C ASP A 189 -7.86 -2.55 -0.88
N GLU A 190 -6.91 -3.48 -0.84
CA GLU A 190 -5.85 -3.60 -1.85
C GLU A 190 -6.37 -3.81 -3.29
N VAL A 191 -7.55 -4.43 -3.44
CA VAL A 191 -8.15 -4.75 -4.76
C VAL A 191 -8.95 -3.56 -5.27
N CYS A 192 -9.70 -2.88 -4.41
CA CYS A 192 -10.52 -1.73 -4.79
C CYS A 192 -9.67 -0.47 -5.00
N TYR A 193 -8.60 -0.30 -4.24
CA TYR A 193 -7.80 0.93 -4.20
C TYR A 193 -7.32 1.42 -5.59
N PRO A 194 -6.79 0.58 -6.49
CA PRO A 194 -6.35 1.05 -7.82
C PRO A 194 -7.48 1.64 -8.67
N LEU A 195 -8.73 1.20 -8.51
CA LEU A 195 -9.87 1.73 -9.26
C LEU A 195 -10.20 3.17 -8.83
N HIS A 196 -10.06 3.48 -7.53
CA HIS A 196 -10.17 4.86 -7.04
C HIS A 196 -9.09 5.77 -7.61
N ILE A 197 -7.89 5.25 -7.87
CA ILE A 197 -6.81 6.01 -8.49
C ILE A 197 -7.06 6.23 -9.97
N ILE A 198 -7.48 5.18 -10.69
CA ILE A 198 -7.70 5.25 -12.13
C ILE A 198 -8.82 6.24 -12.48
N LEU A 199 -9.92 6.28 -11.72
CA LEU A 199 -10.98 7.26 -11.98
C LEU A 199 -10.47 8.70 -11.82
N ARG A 200 -9.61 8.97 -10.82
CA ARG A 200 -9.03 10.30 -10.60
C ARG A 200 -8.06 10.66 -11.71
N TYR A 201 -7.22 9.72 -12.13
CA TYR A 201 -6.32 9.90 -13.26
C TYR A 201 -7.07 10.30 -14.54
N GLU A 202 -8.12 9.55 -14.90
CA GLU A 202 -8.87 9.84 -16.12
C GLU A 202 -9.59 11.19 -16.05
N MET A 203 -10.09 11.58 -14.87
CA MET A 203 -10.70 12.87 -14.63
C MET A 203 -9.69 14.02 -14.70
N GLU A 204 -8.52 13.87 -14.07
CA GLU A 204 -7.43 14.86 -14.16
C GLU A 204 -6.98 15.06 -15.61
N ARG A 205 -6.83 13.97 -16.36
CA ARG A 205 -6.50 14.04 -17.79
C ARG A 205 -7.58 14.79 -18.57
N ALA A 206 -8.85 14.45 -18.37
CA ALA A 206 -9.95 15.09 -19.10
C ALA A 206 -10.06 16.60 -18.82
N LEU A 207 -9.85 17.02 -17.57
CA LEU A 207 -9.79 18.44 -17.18
C LEU A 207 -8.64 19.17 -17.87
N VAL A 208 -7.44 18.57 -17.85
CA VAL A 208 -6.24 19.18 -18.45
C VAL A 208 -6.35 19.24 -19.99
N GLU A 209 -6.99 18.25 -20.61
CA GLU A 209 -7.23 18.21 -22.06
C GLU A 209 -8.39 19.12 -22.51
N GLY A 210 -9.19 19.66 -21.58
CA GLY A 210 -10.38 20.46 -21.90
C GLY A 210 -11.53 19.64 -22.50
N THR A 211 -11.56 18.33 -22.24
CA THR A 211 -12.68 17.44 -22.64
C THR A 211 -13.71 17.24 -21.53
N MET A 212 -13.42 17.77 -20.34
CA MET A 212 -14.31 17.85 -19.18
C MET A 212 -14.10 19.20 -18.49
N GLU A 213 -15.17 19.83 -18.01
CA GLU A 213 -15.10 21.07 -17.22
C GLU A 213 -15.27 20.79 -15.72
N ALA A 214 -15.00 21.77 -14.86
CA ALA A 214 -15.11 21.59 -13.41
C ALA A 214 -16.54 21.25 -12.96
N GLU A 215 -17.55 21.81 -13.64
CA GLU A 215 -18.97 21.58 -13.38
C GLU A 215 -19.39 20.13 -13.67
N ASP A 216 -18.66 19.40 -14.52
CA ASP A 216 -18.93 18.00 -14.84
C ASP A 216 -18.44 17.03 -13.76
N VAL A 217 -17.56 17.46 -12.86
CA VAL A 217 -16.84 16.60 -11.91
C VAL A 217 -17.77 15.71 -11.08
N PRO A 218 -18.84 16.21 -10.42
CA PRO A 218 -19.74 15.36 -9.65
C PRO A 218 -20.40 14.26 -10.48
N ARG A 219 -20.89 14.61 -11.69
CA ARG A 219 -21.55 13.66 -12.59
C ARG A 219 -20.58 12.57 -13.05
N VAL A 220 -19.42 12.97 -13.57
CA VAL A 220 -18.41 12.02 -14.10
C VAL A 220 -17.84 11.15 -12.99
N TRP A 221 -17.69 11.68 -11.78
CA TRP A 221 -17.32 10.89 -10.62
C TRP A 221 -18.30 9.74 -10.37
N ASN A 222 -19.60 10.04 -10.33
CA ASN A 222 -20.64 9.04 -10.06
C ASN A 222 -20.69 7.97 -11.15
N GLU A 223 -20.56 8.38 -12.42
CA GLU A 223 -20.49 7.47 -13.56
C GLU A 223 -19.32 6.48 -13.42
N LYS A 224 -18.11 6.99 -13.10
CA LYS A 224 -16.91 6.15 -12.94
C LYS A 224 -16.94 5.27 -11.70
N MET A 225 -17.41 5.78 -10.56
CA MET A 225 -17.61 4.99 -9.34
C MET A 225 -18.56 3.81 -9.60
N LYS A 226 -19.66 4.06 -10.32
CA LYS A 226 -20.62 3.02 -10.67
C LYS A 226 -20.04 2.01 -11.65
N GLN A 227 -19.33 2.48 -12.67
CA GLN A 227 -18.69 1.64 -13.66
C GLN A 227 -17.62 0.71 -13.07
N TYR A 228 -16.76 1.23 -12.19
CA TYR A 228 -15.61 0.48 -11.70
C TYR A 228 -15.88 -0.29 -10.41
N LEU A 229 -16.60 0.31 -9.46
CA LEU A 229 -16.80 -0.23 -8.12
C LEU A 229 -18.25 -0.67 -7.87
N GLY A 230 -19.18 -0.38 -8.78
CA GLY A 230 -20.61 -0.66 -8.59
C GLY A 230 -21.27 0.24 -7.55
N LEU A 231 -20.67 1.39 -7.24
CA LEU A 231 -21.08 2.32 -6.19
C LEU A 231 -21.59 3.64 -6.77
N ASP A 232 -22.59 4.23 -6.14
CA ASP A 232 -23.15 5.52 -6.54
C ASP A 232 -23.30 6.41 -5.30
N PRO A 233 -22.49 7.48 -5.15
CA PRO A 233 -22.62 8.37 -4.00
C PRO A 233 -23.83 9.30 -4.11
N GLY A 234 -24.52 9.36 -5.26
CA GLY A 234 -25.64 10.26 -5.49
C GLY A 234 -25.24 11.72 -5.28
N ASP A 235 -26.03 12.46 -4.53
CA ASP A 235 -25.79 13.88 -4.22
C ASP A 235 -24.79 14.09 -3.05
N ARG A 236 -24.14 13.03 -2.56
CA ARG A 236 -23.18 13.08 -1.45
C ARG A 236 -21.76 13.33 -1.95
N ASP A 237 -21.50 14.55 -2.42
CA ASP A 237 -20.17 14.96 -2.90
C ASP A 237 -19.08 14.83 -1.81
N ASP A 238 -19.44 14.87 -0.53
CA ASP A 238 -18.54 14.61 0.59
C ASP A 238 -18.02 13.17 0.65
N LEU A 239 -18.80 12.20 0.15
CA LEU A 239 -18.39 10.82 -0.10
C LEU A 239 -17.88 10.62 -1.54
N GLY A 240 -18.14 11.60 -2.40
CA GLY A 240 -17.78 11.63 -3.81
C GLY A 240 -16.50 12.43 -4.07
N CYS A 241 -16.59 13.39 -4.99
CA CYS A 241 -15.45 14.14 -5.53
C CYS A 241 -14.74 15.07 -4.52
N LEU A 242 -15.37 15.42 -3.40
CA LEU A 242 -14.79 16.30 -2.38
C LEU A 242 -14.01 15.55 -1.28
N GLN A 243 -13.92 14.22 -1.36
CA GLN A 243 -13.31 13.40 -0.31
C GLN A 243 -11.79 13.57 -0.16
N ASP A 244 -11.11 14.14 -1.16
CA ASP A 244 -9.65 14.23 -1.22
C ASP A 244 -9.15 15.69 -1.30
N ILE A 245 -8.12 16.00 -0.50
CA ILE A 245 -7.55 17.36 -0.41
C ILE A 245 -6.65 17.77 -1.59
N HIS A 246 -6.30 16.81 -2.46
CA HIS A 246 -5.21 16.95 -3.44
C HIS A 246 -5.44 18.12 -4.40
N TRP A 247 -6.64 18.26 -4.97
CA TRP A 247 -6.95 19.33 -5.91
C TRP A 247 -7.00 20.70 -5.23
N SER A 248 -7.46 20.77 -3.98
CA SER A 248 -7.38 21.99 -3.17
C SER A 248 -5.93 22.45 -2.95
N GLY A 249 -5.00 21.50 -2.86
CA GLY A 249 -3.55 21.75 -2.76
C GLY A 249 -2.84 21.92 -4.11
N GLY A 250 -3.55 21.87 -5.24
CA GLY A 250 -2.97 21.98 -6.58
C GLY A 250 -2.18 20.75 -7.06
N ALA A 251 -2.36 19.59 -6.41
CA ALA A 251 -1.59 18.37 -6.69
C ALA A 251 -2.18 17.54 -7.86
N PHE A 252 -2.22 18.11 -9.07
CA PHE A 252 -2.62 17.41 -10.30
C PHE A 252 -1.51 16.48 -10.82
N GLY A 253 -1.87 15.30 -11.31
CA GLY A 253 -0.93 14.27 -11.76
C GLY A 253 -0.28 13.50 -10.61
N TYR A 254 -0.72 13.73 -9.37
CA TYR A 254 -0.20 13.08 -8.17
C TYR A 254 -0.78 11.67 -7.98
N PHE A 255 -2.11 11.52 -8.09
CA PHE A 255 -2.80 10.25 -7.82
C PHE A 255 -2.24 9.03 -8.56
N PRO A 256 -1.86 9.09 -9.85
CA PRO A 256 -1.32 7.95 -10.56
C PRO A 256 -0.14 7.27 -9.84
N THR A 257 0.63 8.05 -9.08
CA THR A 257 1.82 7.56 -8.37
C THR A 257 1.49 6.48 -7.34
N TYR A 258 0.29 6.48 -6.76
CA TYR A 258 -0.12 5.48 -5.78
C TYR A 258 -0.22 4.07 -6.39
N THR A 259 -0.96 3.92 -7.49
CA THR A 259 -1.09 2.62 -8.16
C THR A 259 0.22 2.19 -8.82
N LEU A 260 1.03 3.13 -9.30
CA LEU A 260 2.41 2.82 -9.73
C LEU A 260 3.21 2.20 -8.58
N GLY A 261 3.06 2.72 -7.35
CA GLY A 261 3.64 2.15 -6.14
C GLY A 261 3.27 0.67 -5.94
N SER A 262 1.98 0.33 -6.04
CA SER A 262 1.51 -1.06 -5.93
C SER A 262 2.16 -1.97 -6.97
N MET A 263 2.28 -1.50 -8.22
CA MET A 263 2.89 -2.27 -9.31
C MET A 263 4.39 -2.48 -9.11
N PHE A 264 5.12 -1.42 -8.72
CA PHE A 264 6.54 -1.51 -8.39
C PHE A 264 6.78 -2.46 -7.20
N ALA A 265 5.94 -2.40 -6.17
CA ALA A 265 6.05 -3.25 -4.98
C ALA A 265 5.86 -4.73 -5.34
N ALA A 266 4.84 -5.05 -6.14
CA ALA A 266 4.58 -6.40 -6.62
C ALA A 266 5.72 -6.94 -7.48
N GLN A 267 6.24 -6.15 -8.41
CA GLN A 267 7.37 -6.52 -9.27
C GLN A 267 8.67 -6.72 -8.48
N LEU A 268 8.92 -5.88 -7.47
CA LEU A 268 10.07 -6.02 -6.58
C LEU A 268 9.96 -7.28 -5.72
N MET A 269 8.81 -7.56 -5.11
CA MET A 269 8.60 -8.77 -4.32
C MET A 269 8.73 -10.03 -5.16
N ALA A 270 8.17 -10.04 -6.38
CA ALA A 270 8.32 -11.18 -7.30
C ALA A 270 9.79 -11.44 -7.66
N THR A 271 10.57 -10.37 -7.83
CA THR A 271 12.03 -10.47 -8.05
C THR A 271 12.75 -11.04 -6.83
N ILE A 272 12.44 -10.54 -5.64
CA ILE A 272 13.05 -11.00 -4.39
C ILE A 272 12.73 -12.48 -4.14
N ARG A 273 11.48 -12.91 -4.36
CA ARG A 273 11.07 -14.32 -4.27
C ARG A 273 11.82 -15.21 -5.26
N ARG A 274 12.06 -14.74 -6.48
CA ARG A 274 12.86 -15.46 -7.49
C ARG A 274 14.33 -15.61 -7.08
N GLU A 275 14.91 -14.59 -6.46
CA GLU A 275 16.34 -14.54 -6.14
C GLU A 275 16.69 -15.18 -4.78
N LEU A 276 15.90 -14.95 -3.74
CA LEU A 276 16.07 -15.57 -2.42
C LEU A 276 15.43 -16.96 -2.33
N GLY A 277 14.43 -17.23 -3.17
CA GLY A 277 13.60 -18.43 -3.10
C GLY A 277 12.31 -18.21 -2.31
N GLU A 278 11.20 -18.72 -2.84
CA GLU A 278 9.85 -18.57 -2.27
C GLU A 278 9.77 -19.04 -0.81
N ALA A 279 10.38 -20.20 -0.50
CA ALA A 279 10.37 -20.77 0.84
C ALA A 279 11.14 -19.93 1.85
N GLU A 280 12.26 -19.34 1.43
CA GLU A 280 13.06 -18.49 2.32
C GLU A 280 12.36 -17.15 2.61
N VAL A 281 11.74 -16.55 1.59
CA VAL A 281 10.91 -15.35 1.79
C VAL A 281 9.76 -15.64 2.75
N ALA A 282 9.02 -16.74 2.54
CA ALA A 282 7.93 -17.13 3.43
C ALA A 282 8.41 -17.37 4.86
N ARG A 283 9.56 -18.04 5.04
CA ARG A 283 10.19 -18.26 6.35
C ARG A 283 10.56 -16.94 7.04
N CYS A 284 11.23 -16.04 6.32
CA CYS A 284 11.62 -14.72 6.86
C CYS A 284 10.40 -13.96 7.37
N ILE A 285 9.32 -13.94 6.58
CA ILE A 285 8.08 -13.22 6.92
C ILE A 285 7.40 -13.88 8.14
N ALA A 286 7.23 -15.20 8.14
CA ALA A 286 6.56 -15.92 9.22
C ALA A 286 7.34 -15.88 10.55
N ALA A 287 8.65 -15.67 10.51
CA ALA A 287 9.49 -15.51 11.70
C ALA A 287 9.68 -14.04 12.13
N GLY A 288 9.23 -13.06 11.33
CA GLY A 288 9.56 -11.64 11.55
C GLY A 288 11.05 -11.30 11.32
N GLU A 289 11.80 -12.17 10.65
CA GLU A 289 13.23 -12.01 10.36
C GLU A 289 13.44 -11.38 8.98
N LEU A 290 13.12 -10.08 8.86
CA LEU A 290 13.02 -9.41 7.56
C LEU A 290 14.36 -8.93 6.97
N ALA A 291 15.48 -9.11 7.68
CA ALA A 291 16.80 -8.62 7.26
C ALA A 291 17.22 -9.09 5.84
N PRO A 292 17.02 -10.37 5.44
CA PRO A 292 17.38 -10.81 4.09
C PRO A 292 16.57 -10.10 2.99
N ILE A 293 15.29 -9.79 3.27
CA ILE A 293 14.41 -9.07 2.34
C ILE A 293 14.85 -7.60 2.24
N PHE A 294 15.17 -6.97 3.37
CA PHE A 294 15.67 -5.58 3.39
C PHE A 294 17.01 -5.42 2.69
N ALA A 295 17.91 -6.41 2.80
CA ALA A 295 19.16 -6.39 2.05
C ALA A 295 18.92 -6.32 0.53
N GLN A 296 17.90 -7.01 0.02
CA GLN A 296 17.50 -6.93 -1.38
C GLN A 296 16.91 -5.55 -1.74
N GLN A 297 15.98 -5.02 -0.94
CA GLN A 297 15.41 -3.69 -1.19
C GLN A 297 16.50 -2.61 -1.16
N LYS A 298 17.43 -2.70 -0.21
CA LYS A 298 18.55 -1.77 -0.06
C LYS A 298 19.44 -1.77 -1.30
N ALA A 299 19.92 -2.94 -1.70
CA ALA A 299 20.82 -3.07 -2.85
C ALA A 299 20.14 -2.65 -4.17
N LYS A 300 18.87 -3.00 -4.35
CA LYS A 300 18.13 -2.76 -5.60
C LYS A 300 17.58 -1.34 -5.73
N ILE A 301 17.15 -0.73 -4.63
CA ILE A 301 16.41 0.54 -4.63
C ILE A 301 17.06 1.56 -3.71
N TRP A 302 17.20 1.27 -2.42
CA TRP A 302 17.49 2.33 -1.44
C TRP A 302 18.85 3.00 -1.67
N ASP A 303 19.89 2.21 -1.93
CA ASP A 303 21.24 2.71 -2.17
C ASP A 303 21.39 3.53 -3.45
N GLN A 304 20.42 3.43 -4.36
CA GLN A 304 20.50 4.05 -5.68
C GLN A 304 20.02 5.50 -5.69
N GLY A 305 19.15 5.89 -4.75
CA GLY A 305 18.52 7.21 -4.73
C GLY A 305 18.02 7.66 -6.10
N CYS A 306 18.59 8.76 -6.60
CA CYS A 306 18.32 9.33 -7.92
C CYS A 306 19.45 9.10 -8.94
N LEU A 307 20.32 8.10 -8.76
CA LEU A 307 21.40 7.79 -9.71
C LEU A 307 20.90 7.40 -11.11
N TYR A 308 19.73 6.78 -11.18
CA TYR A 308 19.13 6.30 -12.41
C TYR A 308 17.75 6.92 -12.60
N GLU A 309 17.32 7.06 -13.84
CA GLU A 309 15.91 7.29 -14.14
C GLU A 309 15.09 6.05 -13.75
N THR A 310 13.80 6.23 -13.45
CA THR A 310 12.95 5.17 -12.88
C THR A 310 12.93 3.90 -13.73
N GLU A 311 12.91 4.02 -15.06
CA GLU A 311 12.94 2.84 -15.94
C GLU A 311 14.26 2.06 -15.81
N ASP A 312 15.39 2.75 -15.81
CA ASP A 312 16.72 2.14 -15.66
C ASP A 312 16.91 1.55 -14.26
N LEU A 313 16.42 2.24 -13.22
CA LEU A 313 16.38 1.71 -11.85
C LEU A 313 15.64 0.38 -11.81
N MET A 314 14.46 0.29 -12.41
CA MET A 314 13.65 -0.93 -12.42
C MET A 314 14.28 -2.05 -13.25
N ARG A 315 14.86 -1.73 -14.41
CA ARG A 315 15.60 -2.70 -15.23
C ARG A 315 16.76 -3.30 -14.44
N ARG A 316 17.52 -2.48 -13.71
CA ARG A 316 18.63 -2.94 -12.85
C ARG A 316 18.13 -3.75 -11.66
N ALA A 317 17.07 -3.28 -11.01
CA ALA A 317 16.52 -3.92 -9.81
C ALA A 317 15.86 -5.27 -10.11
N THR A 318 15.14 -5.38 -11.22
CA THR A 318 14.16 -6.46 -11.47
C THR A 318 14.36 -7.21 -12.79
N GLY A 319 15.18 -6.68 -13.70
CA GLY A 319 15.48 -7.24 -15.01
C GLY A 319 14.65 -6.67 -16.16
N GLU A 320 13.57 -5.95 -15.88
CA GLU A 320 12.70 -5.33 -16.89
C GLU A 320 12.15 -3.98 -16.44
N LYS A 321 11.51 -3.24 -17.36
CA LYS A 321 10.75 -2.02 -17.02
C LYS A 321 9.52 -2.38 -16.17
N LEU A 322 8.78 -1.37 -15.70
CA LEU A 322 7.52 -1.60 -14.99
C LEU A 322 6.57 -2.50 -15.80
N ASN A 323 6.07 -3.55 -15.16
CA ASN A 323 5.18 -4.52 -15.78
C ASN A 323 3.99 -4.87 -14.86
N PRO A 324 2.76 -4.45 -15.21
CA PRO A 324 1.59 -4.64 -14.36
C PRO A 324 1.18 -6.10 -14.17
N LYS A 325 1.72 -7.03 -14.98
CA LYS A 325 1.47 -8.49 -14.84
C LYS A 325 1.79 -8.99 -13.42
N TYR A 326 2.82 -8.43 -12.78
CA TYR A 326 3.23 -8.83 -11.44
C TYR A 326 2.20 -8.44 -10.38
N PHE A 327 1.58 -7.28 -10.55
CA PHE A 327 0.50 -6.82 -9.67
C PHE A 327 -0.76 -7.67 -9.84
N ARG A 328 -1.15 -7.96 -11.08
CA ARG A 328 -2.26 -8.87 -11.37
C ARG A 328 -2.04 -10.25 -10.75
N GLU A 329 -0.89 -10.87 -11.03
CA GLU A 329 -0.54 -12.19 -10.48
C GLU A 329 -0.55 -12.19 -8.95
N HIS A 330 -0.05 -11.13 -8.33
CA HIS A 330 -0.09 -10.97 -6.87
C HIS A 330 -1.52 -10.97 -6.31
N LEU A 331 -2.43 -10.18 -6.90
CA LEU A 331 -3.84 -10.15 -6.47
C LEU A 331 -4.54 -11.50 -6.69
N GLU A 332 -4.32 -12.14 -7.85
CA GLU A 332 -4.89 -13.46 -8.14
C GLU A 332 -4.37 -14.53 -7.16
N ARG A 333 -3.06 -14.53 -6.86
CA ARG A 333 -2.44 -15.45 -5.90
C ARG A 333 -3.05 -15.28 -4.50
N ARG A 334 -3.17 -14.05 -4.01
CA ARG A 334 -3.70 -13.75 -2.68
C ARG A 334 -5.19 -14.07 -2.58
N TYR A 335 -6.01 -13.46 -3.42
CA TYR A 335 -7.45 -13.43 -3.22
C TYR A 335 -8.17 -14.62 -3.89
N LEU A 336 -7.68 -15.13 -5.02
CA LEU A 336 -8.30 -16.26 -5.73
C LEU A 336 -7.64 -17.61 -5.48
N ARG A 337 -6.32 -17.68 -5.26
CA ARG A 337 -5.64 -18.98 -5.05
C ARG A 337 -5.24 -19.26 -3.60
N ARG A 338 -5.15 -18.24 -2.75
CA ARG A 338 -4.66 -18.32 -1.35
C ARG A 338 -3.21 -18.84 -1.26
N GLU A 339 -2.38 -18.42 -2.22
CA GLU A 339 -0.97 -18.85 -2.39
C GLU A 339 0.04 -17.80 -1.89
N ASP A 340 -0.36 -16.93 -0.96
CA ASP A 340 0.38 -15.74 -0.52
C ASP A 340 0.94 -15.79 0.91
#